data_AF-A0A7I8CTI1-F1
#
_entry.id   AF-A0A7I8CTI1-F1
#
_cell.length_a   1.000
_cell.length_b   1.000
_cell.length_c   1.000
_cell.angle_alpha   90.00
_cell.angle_beta   90.00
_cell.angle_gamma   90.00
#
_symmetry.space_group_name_H-M   'P 1'
#
loop_
_entity.id
_entity.type
_entity.pdbx_description
1 polymer ?
#
loop_
_entity_poly.entity_id
_entity_poly.type
_entity_poly.pdbx_seq_one_letter_code
_entity_poly.pdbx_strand_id
1 'polypeptide(L)'
;MESFFDTTTDERLALLALLDQAKKTVQQGNAPDGFNIGVNVGAAAGQTVPHLHIHLIPRYLGDQEDPRGGVRKIFPEKAEYWVTPK
;
A
#
# COMPACT_ATOMS: atom_id res chain seq x y z
N MET A 1 -6.41 -4.88 15.94
CA MET A 1 -6.17 -6.05 15.07
C MET A 1 -4.82 -5.84 14.40
N GLU A 2 -3.90 -6.81 14.51
CA GLU A 2 -2.52 -6.66 14.06
C GLU A 2 -2.30 -7.21 12.64
N SER A 3 -3.10 -8.21 12.24
CA SER A 3 -2.93 -8.94 10.99
C SER A 3 -4.20 -8.94 10.15
N PHE A 4 -4.03 -8.93 8.82
CA PHE A 4 -5.13 -9.14 7.88
C PHE A 4 -5.76 -10.53 8.04
N PHE A 5 -4.99 -11.51 8.52
CA PHE A 5 -5.49 -12.87 8.72
C PHE A 5 -6.43 -13.02 9.90
N ASP A 6 -6.43 -12.07 10.83
CA ASP A 6 -7.31 -12.07 12.01
C ASP A 6 -8.73 -11.56 11.67
N THR A 7 -8.91 -10.99 10.47
CA THR A 7 -10.19 -10.44 10.03
C THR A 7 -11.23 -11.53 9.77
N THR A 8 -12.44 -11.30 10.27
CA THR A 8 -13.64 -12.03 9.87
C THR A 8 -13.99 -11.76 8.40
N THR A 9 -14.85 -12.59 7.82
CA THR A 9 -15.36 -12.37 6.45
C THR A 9 -16.02 -11.00 6.31
N ASP A 10 -16.84 -10.60 7.28
CA ASP A 10 -17.55 -9.32 7.23
C ASP A 10 -16.59 -8.13 7.31
N GLU A 11 -15.55 -8.22 8.16
CA GLU A 11 -14.50 -7.19 8.22
C GLU A 11 -13.72 -7.11 6.91
N ARG A 12 -13.40 -8.24 6.27
CA ARG A 12 -12.73 -8.23 4.95
C ARG A 12 -13.58 -7.52 3.90
N LEU A 13 -14.88 -7.80 3.87
CA LEU A 13 -15.81 -7.14 2.96
C LEU A 13 -15.89 -5.63 3.23
N ALA A 14 -15.97 -5.22 4.50
CA ALA A 14 -15.97 -3.82 4.90
C ALA A 14 -14.67 -3.10 4.50
N LEU A 15 -13.51 -3.75 4.70
CA LEU A 15 -12.20 -3.22 4.30
C LEU A 15 -12.10 -3.00 2.79
N LEU A 16 -12.54 -3.97 1.98
CA LEU A 16 -12.54 -3.85 0.52
C LEU A 16 -13.51 -2.77 0.04
N ALA A 17 -14.71 -2.69 0.63
CA ALA A 17 -15.67 -1.64 0.33
C ALA A 17 -15.14 -0.25 0.68
N LEU A 18 -14.38 -0.11 1.77
CA LEU A 18 -13.72 1.14 2.14
C LEU A 18 -12.58 1.48 1.18
N LEU A 19 -11.82 0.48 0.72
CA LEU A 19 -10.75 0.65 -0.26
C LEU A 19 -11.28 1.21 -1.59
N ASP A 20 -12.42 0.70 -2.07
CA ASP A 20 -13.11 1.22 -3.25
C ASP A 20 -13.55 2.67 -3.08
N GLN A 21 -14.07 3.03 -1.90
CA GLN A 21 -14.46 4.40 -1.58
C GLN A 21 -13.24 5.32 -1.55
N ALA A 22 -12.16 4.93 -0.87
CA ALA A 22 -10.93 5.69 -0.83
C ALA A 22 -10.35 5.92 -2.24
N LYS A 23 -10.39 4.90 -3.11
CA LYS A 23 -9.98 5.02 -4.51
C LYS A 23 -10.80 6.06 -5.27
N LYS A 24 -12.13 6.07 -5.09
CA LYS A 24 -12.99 7.10 -5.70
C LYS A 24 -12.63 8.50 -5.22
N THR A 25 -12.42 8.67 -3.91
CA THR A 25 -12.02 9.95 -3.31
C THR A 25 -10.67 10.43 -3.85
N VAL A 26 -9.66 9.56 -3.91
CA VAL A 26 -8.34 9.93 -4.47
C VAL A 26 -8.45 10.29 -5.96
N GLN A 27 -9.29 9.58 -6.71
CA GLN A 27 -9.49 9.86 -8.13
C GLN A 27 -10.16 11.22 -8.38
N GLN A 28 -11.00 11.69 -7.45
CA GLN A 28 -11.59 13.02 -7.49
C GLN A 28 -10.53 14.10 -7.20
N GLY A 29 -10.05 14.75 -8.25
CA GLY A 29 -9.13 15.89 -8.15
C GLY A 29 -7.67 15.57 -8.45
N ASN A 30 -7.27 14.29 -8.46
CA ASN A 30 -5.87 13.92 -8.74
C ASN A 30 -5.67 13.13 -10.04
N ALA A 31 -6.72 12.46 -10.57
CA ALA A 31 -6.67 11.71 -11.83
C ALA A 31 -5.43 10.80 -12.02
N PRO A 32 -5.15 9.86 -11.10
CA PRO A 32 -4.03 8.94 -11.25
C PRO A 32 -4.26 7.94 -12.39
N ASP A 33 -3.17 7.55 -13.06
CA ASP A 33 -3.15 6.58 -14.16
C ASP A 33 -3.20 5.13 -13.68
N GLY A 34 -2.91 4.89 -12.39
CA GLY A 34 -2.95 3.57 -11.79
C GLY A 34 -2.89 3.61 -10.26
N PHE A 35 -2.91 2.43 -9.65
CA PHE A 35 -2.78 2.29 -8.19
C PHE A 35 -1.92 1.08 -7.84
N ASN A 36 -1.20 1.19 -6.72
CA ASN A 36 -0.70 0.02 -6.00
C ASN A 36 -1.47 -0.14 -4.70
N ILE A 37 -1.84 -1.37 -4.38
CA ILE A 37 -2.48 -1.75 -3.11
C ILE A 37 -1.56 -2.75 -2.41
N GLY A 38 -1.38 -2.62 -1.10
CA GLY A 38 -0.49 -3.50 -0.36
C GLY A 38 -0.84 -3.62 1.13
N VAL A 39 -0.52 -4.78 1.70
CA VAL A 39 -0.62 -5.07 3.13
C VAL A 39 0.63 -5.86 3.52
N ASN A 40 1.33 -5.42 4.55
CA ASN A 40 2.44 -6.17 5.14
C ASN A 40 1.94 -6.81 6.44
N VAL A 41 2.17 -8.11 6.61
CA VAL A 41 1.79 -8.85 7.82
C VAL A 41 3.03 -9.48 8.44
N GLY A 42 3.36 -9.04 9.65
CA GLY A 42 4.56 -9.46 10.38
C GLY A 42 5.82 -8.69 9.99
N ALA A 43 6.76 -8.63 10.92
CA ALA A 43 8.03 -7.90 10.76
C ALA A 43 8.84 -8.38 9.55
N ALA A 44 8.85 -9.69 9.28
CA ALA A 44 9.55 -10.28 8.12
C ALA A 44 8.98 -9.80 6.77
N ALA A 45 7.72 -9.39 6.72
CA ALA A 45 7.10 -8.79 5.55
C ALA A 45 7.27 -7.26 5.50
N GLY A 46 7.99 -6.65 6.45
CA GLY A 46 8.19 -5.20 6.52
C GLY A 46 7.04 -4.45 7.22
N GLN A 47 6.25 -5.11 8.06
CA GLN A 47 5.29 -4.41 8.92
C GLN A 47 6.04 -3.67 10.03
N THR A 48 5.93 -2.33 10.06
CA THR A 48 6.58 -1.48 11.07
C THR A 48 5.65 -1.09 12.22
N VAL A 49 4.33 -1.11 11.97
CA VAL A 49 3.29 -0.82 12.97
C VAL A 49 2.42 -2.06 13.13
N PRO A 50 2.27 -2.62 14.35
CA PRO A 50 1.46 -3.82 14.61
C PRO A 50 -0.05 -3.47 14.63
N HIS A 51 -0.54 -2.88 13.55
CA HIS A 51 -1.93 -2.54 13.33
C HIS A 51 -2.25 -2.77 11.85
N LEU A 52 -3.33 -3.48 11.56
CA LEU A 52 -3.78 -3.72 10.20
C LEU A 52 -4.06 -2.39 9.49
N HIS A 53 -3.40 -2.19 8.36
CA HIS A 53 -3.69 -1.11 7.42
C HIS A 53 -3.49 -1.60 5.99
N ILE A 54 -4.28 -1.04 5.07
CA ILE A 54 -4.15 -1.29 3.64
C ILE A 54 -3.60 -0.01 3.01
N HIS A 55 -2.47 -0.11 2.32
CA HIS A 55 -1.96 0.98 1.52
C HIS A 55 -2.75 1.07 0.22
N LEU A 56 -3.19 2.28 -0.13
CA LEU A 56 -3.72 2.63 -1.44
C LEU A 56 -2.85 3.77 -1.97
N ILE A 57 -2.06 3.50 -3.01
CA ILE A 57 -1.04 4.43 -3.48
C ILE A 57 -1.34 4.79 -4.94
N PRO A 58 -1.75 6.04 -5.24
CA PRO A 58 -1.94 6.49 -6.61
C PRO A 58 -0.62 6.51 -7.36
N ARG A 59 -0.65 6.14 -8.65
CA ARG A 59 0.49 6.11 -9.57
C ARG A 59 0.20 6.92 -10.81
N TYR A 60 1.24 7.51 -11.38
CA TYR A 60 1.17 8.38 -12.56
C TYR A 60 2.18 7.93 -13.61
N LEU A 61 1.84 8.09 -14.88
CA LEU A 61 2.80 7.84 -15.95
C LEU A 61 4.02 8.75 -15.77
N GLY A 62 5.21 8.14 -15.74
CA GLY A 62 6.47 8.86 -15.54
C GLY A 62 6.83 9.16 -14.08
N ASP A 63 6.04 8.73 -13.10
CA ASP A 63 6.42 8.86 -11.68
C ASP A 63 7.62 7.97 -11.28
N GLN A 64 7.88 6.91 -12.06
CA GLN A 64 8.99 5.99 -11.97
C GLN A 64 9.38 5.49 -13.35
N GLU A 65 10.68 5.35 -13.59
CA GLU A 65 11.22 4.90 -14.89
C GLU A 65 10.82 3.45 -15.20
N ASP A 66 10.88 2.55 -14.20
CA ASP A 66 10.42 1.17 -14.32
C ASP A 66 9.45 0.81 -13.17
N PRO A 67 8.12 0.83 -13.41
CA PRO A 67 7.13 0.54 -12.38
C PRO A 67 6.99 -0.97 -12.10
N ARG A 68 7.63 -1.86 -12.88
CA ARG A 68 7.55 -3.31 -12.68
C ARG A 68 8.22 -3.68 -11.35
N GLY A 69 7.45 -4.29 -10.45
CA GLY A 69 7.83 -4.51 -9.05
C GLY A 69 6.87 -3.86 -8.04
N GLY A 70 5.93 -3.04 -8.52
CA GLY A 70 4.79 -2.53 -7.75
C GLY A 70 5.23 -1.64 -6.59
N VAL A 71 4.71 -1.90 -5.39
CA VAL A 71 4.94 -1.08 -4.18
C VAL A 71 6.44 -0.85 -3.90
N ARG A 72 7.30 -1.82 -4.19
CA ARG A 72 8.76 -1.73 -3.98
C ARG A 72 9.44 -0.67 -4.85
N LYS A 73 8.83 -0.32 -5.99
CA LYS A 73 9.39 0.64 -6.94
C LYS A 73 8.87 2.06 -6.71
N ILE A 74 8.05 2.31 -5.69
CA ILE A 74 7.53 3.67 -5.44
C ILE A 74 8.65 4.61 -4.99
N PHE A 75 9.54 4.13 -4.11
CA PHE A 75 10.75 4.83 -3.69
C PHE A 75 11.91 3.83 -3.69
N PRO A 76 12.51 3.52 -4.85
CA PRO A 76 13.55 2.50 -4.96
C PRO A 76 14.73 2.75 -4.01
N GLU A 77 15.10 4.01 -3.81
CA GLU A 77 16.17 4.45 -2.92
C GLU A 77 15.85 4.28 -1.43
N LYS A 78 14.56 4.18 -1.08
CA LYS A 78 14.08 3.94 0.29
C LYS A 78 13.65 2.50 0.54
N ALA A 79 13.74 1.63 -0.47
CA ALA A 79 13.42 0.21 -0.34
C ALA A 79 14.47 -0.54 0.50
N GLU A 80 15.67 0.02 0.63
CA GLU A 80 16.77 -0.48 1.46
C GLU A 80 16.55 -0.05 2.92
N TYR A 81 15.70 -0.75 3.68
CA TYR A 81 15.38 -0.42 5.07
C TYR A 81 16.50 -0.73 6.09
N TRP A 82 17.68 -1.17 5.64
CA TRP A 82 18.76 -1.72 6.48
C TRP A 82 20.04 -0.88 6.48
N VAL A 83 20.12 0.16 5.65
CA VAL A 83 21.23 1.12 5.70
C VAL A 83 20.90 2.20 6.72
N THR A 84 21.48 2.09 7.90
CA THR A 84 21.56 3.21 8.84
C THR A 84 22.22 4.38 8.10
N PRO A 85 21.63 5.59 8.09
CA PRO A 85 22.33 6.77 7.59
C PRO A 85 23.64 6.91 8.36
N LYS A 86 24.76 7.04 7.64
CA LYS A 86 26.02 7.51 8.25
C LYS A 86 25.85 8.92 8.78
#